data_AF-A0A257RXJ0-F1
#
_entry.id   AF-A0A257RXJ0-F1
#
_cell.length_a   1.000
_cell.length_b   1.000
_cell.length_c   1.000
_cell.angle_alpha   90.00
_cell.angle_beta   90.00
_cell.angle_gamma   90.00
#
_symmetry.space_group_name_H-M   'P 1'
#
loop_
_entity.id
_entity.type
_entity.pdbx_description
1 polymer ?
#
loop_
_entity_poly.entity_id
_entity_poly.type
_entity_poly.pdbx_seq_one_letter_code
_entity_poly.pdbx_strand_id
1 'polypeptide(L)'
;EKAARGLVEQLNDPYSQLFSPEELSTFDKNTGGQYGGIGMQIESQNGVVTVSKVFPNTPAEAAGVMEGDQILWVDTLSTRGWSLTRTSDYLTGTPGTKVRVKFGRPGVSQLIAVNFTRAVIHVPAVPYAIMLPNKIGYIPLLQFNETAAQDVETAAKSLQAQGARGLILDERGNPGGILDQSLALSGLFLKKGEEIVSVRTRTGPPMVDSTTSAPVFGTIPLVVLTDGGTASAAEIVAGALQDHDRALIVGQTSFGKGLVQSVYQLDGGYALKLTTGKWYTPSGRSIQRERTFVNGHFLPLAPKTQEVYVTLYGFALNLSHQVKPGFRYDPAWRGEFIRKLDSAGVKIDPSLYAHAPRYLDQLIEDRLSRFVEGDSTAKRRELP
;
A
#
# COMPACT_ATOMS: atom_id res chain seq x y z
N GLU A 1 23.79 -20.59 2.11
CA GLU A 1 22.74 -19.61 2.45
C GLU A 1 23.26 -18.37 3.18
N LYS A 2 23.79 -18.47 4.41
CA LYS A 2 24.26 -17.31 5.20
C LYS A 2 25.17 -16.34 4.43
N ALA A 3 26.16 -16.86 3.70
CA ALA A 3 27.04 -16.04 2.86
C ALA A 3 26.30 -15.29 1.75
N ALA A 4 25.31 -15.93 1.11
CA ALA A 4 24.52 -15.31 0.05
C ALA A 4 23.62 -14.20 0.61
N ARG A 5 22.98 -14.42 1.77
CA ARG A 5 22.22 -13.37 2.47
C ARG A 5 23.12 -12.18 2.84
N GLY A 6 24.31 -12.45 3.39
CA GLY A 6 25.30 -11.40 3.68
C GLY A 6 25.75 -10.61 2.44
N LEU A 7 25.94 -11.26 1.29
CA LEU A 7 26.26 -10.56 0.03
C LEU A 7 25.15 -9.62 -0.42
N VAL A 8 23.89 -10.03 -0.29
CA VAL A 8 22.73 -9.20 -0.64
C VAL A 8 22.60 -8.02 0.33
N GLU A 9 22.83 -8.22 1.62
CA GLU A 9 22.83 -7.16 2.63
C GLU A 9 23.88 -6.08 2.34
N GLN A 10 25.05 -6.43 1.81
CA GLN A 10 26.10 -5.49 1.43
C GLN A 10 25.71 -4.53 0.29
N LEU A 11 24.63 -4.82 -0.44
CA LEU A 11 24.11 -3.88 -1.45
C LEU A 11 23.53 -2.62 -0.81
N ASN A 12 23.22 -2.64 0.50
CA ASN A 12 22.52 -1.57 1.22
C ASN A 12 21.24 -1.13 0.50
N ASP A 13 20.62 -2.06 -0.22
CA ASP A 13 19.38 -1.88 -0.96
C ASP A 13 18.28 -2.71 -0.28
N PRO A 14 17.30 -2.07 0.40
CA PRO A 14 16.22 -2.77 1.11
C PRO A 14 15.28 -3.54 0.16
N TYR A 15 15.37 -3.30 -1.15
CA TYR A 15 14.51 -3.93 -2.15
C TYR A 15 15.13 -5.20 -2.75
N SER A 16 16.44 -5.42 -2.50
CA SER A 16 17.16 -6.61 -2.90
C SER A 16 17.13 -7.66 -1.80
N GLN A 17 16.68 -8.87 -2.12
CA GLN A 17 16.45 -9.94 -1.13
C GLN A 17 16.72 -11.32 -1.74
N LEU A 18 17.34 -12.20 -0.96
CA LEU A 18 17.34 -13.64 -1.24
C LEU A 18 16.10 -14.28 -0.63
N PHE A 19 15.30 -14.93 -1.45
CA PHE A 19 14.15 -15.72 -1.03
C PHE A 19 14.50 -17.21 -0.97
N SER A 20 14.16 -17.85 0.13
CA SER A 20 13.98 -19.29 0.21
C SER A 20 12.75 -19.73 -0.60
N PRO A 21 12.59 -21.04 -0.89
CA PRO A 21 11.39 -21.54 -1.57
C PRO A 21 10.07 -21.16 -0.87
N GLU A 22 10.06 -21.14 0.46
CA GLU A 22 8.89 -20.75 1.26
C GLU A 22 8.63 -19.24 1.20
N GLU A 23 9.69 -18.43 1.30
CA GLU A 23 9.61 -16.97 1.20
C GLU A 23 9.13 -16.54 -0.20
N LEU A 24 9.63 -17.21 -1.25
CA LEU A 24 9.22 -16.97 -2.64
C LEU A 24 7.74 -17.34 -2.85
N SER A 25 7.31 -18.52 -2.38
CA SER A 25 5.90 -18.92 -2.47
C SER A 25 4.96 -17.93 -1.77
N THR A 26 5.40 -17.38 -0.63
CA THR A 26 4.66 -16.34 0.11
C THR A 26 4.63 -15.03 -0.66
N PHE A 27 5.75 -14.61 -1.23
CA PHE A 27 5.87 -13.42 -2.06
C PHE A 27 4.94 -13.48 -3.29
N ASP A 28 4.91 -14.62 -4.00
CA ASP A 28 4.09 -14.82 -5.18
C ASP A 28 2.59 -14.76 -4.85
N LYS A 29 2.16 -15.42 -3.76
CA LYS A 29 0.76 -15.35 -3.27
C LYS A 29 0.32 -13.92 -2.98
N ASN A 30 1.18 -13.13 -2.34
CA ASN A 30 0.88 -11.75 -1.96
C ASN A 30 0.90 -10.78 -3.16
N THR A 31 1.69 -11.08 -4.19
CA THR A 31 1.86 -10.20 -5.36
C THR A 31 0.82 -10.47 -6.44
N GLY A 32 0.53 -11.75 -6.73
CA GLY A 32 -0.45 -12.13 -7.75
C GLY A 32 -1.90 -11.84 -7.34
N GLY A 33 -2.17 -11.67 -6.04
CA GLY A 33 -3.54 -11.52 -5.52
C GLY A 33 -4.36 -12.80 -5.67
N GLN A 34 -3.70 -13.93 -5.93
CA GLN A 34 -4.28 -15.26 -6.05
C GLN A 34 -3.74 -16.18 -4.98
N TYR A 35 -4.64 -16.95 -4.34
CA TYR A 35 -4.25 -18.00 -3.42
C TYR A 35 -5.29 -19.12 -3.38
N GLY A 36 -4.86 -20.33 -2.99
CA GLY A 36 -5.77 -21.44 -2.74
C GLY A 36 -6.43 -21.29 -1.36
N GLY A 37 -7.76 -21.17 -1.31
CA GLY A 37 -8.48 -20.96 -0.06
C GLY A 37 -10.00 -20.89 -0.23
N ILE A 38 -10.66 -20.23 0.71
CA ILE A 38 -12.13 -20.14 0.74
C ILE A 38 -12.69 -18.75 0.40
N GLY A 39 -11.87 -17.69 0.40
CA GLY A 39 -12.23 -16.39 -0.19
C GLY A 39 -12.84 -15.37 0.76
N MET A 40 -12.12 -15.02 1.82
CA MET A 40 -12.53 -13.99 2.78
C MET A 40 -11.31 -13.27 3.36
N GLN A 41 -11.52 -12.06 3.87
CA GLN A 41 -10.58 -11.35 4.72
C GLN A 41 -10.98 -11.57 6.19
N ILE A 42 -9.97 -11.76 7.03
CA ILE A 42 -10.13 -11.98 8.47
C ILE A 42 -9.40 -10.90 9.25
N GLU A 43 -9.92 -10.58 10.42
CA GLU A 43 -9.30 -9.67 11.38
C GLU A 43 -9.48 -10.18 12.81
N SER A 44 -8.75 -9.59 13.75
CA SER A 44 -8.89 -9.92 15.17
C SER A 44 -9.76 -8.86 15.83
N GLN A 45 -10.97 -9.25 16.24
CA GLN A 45 -11.84 -8.40 17.05
C GLN A 45 -11.91 -8.97 18.46
N ASN A 46 -11.45 -8.19 19.45
CA ASN A 46 -11.46 -8.59 20.86
C ASN A 46 -10.83 -9.97 21.13
N GLY A 47 -9.77 -10.32 20.39
CA GLY A 47 -9.06 -11.60 20.52
C GLY A 47 -9.76 -12.78 19.83
N VAL A 48 -10.81 -12.54 19.05
CA VAL A 48 -11.51 -13.54 18.24
C VAL A 48 -11.31 -13.25 16.76
N VAL A 49 -10.90 -14.28 16.01
CA VAL A 49 -10.76 -14.15 14.56
C VAL A 49 -12.13 -14.06 13.92
N THR A 50 -12.37 -12.96 13.22
CA THR A 50 -13.67 -12.55 12.69
C THR A 50 -13.52 -12.26 11.20
N VAL A 51 -14.55 -12.58 10.42
CA VAL A 51 -14.62 -12.26 8.99
C VAL A 51 -14.85 -10.76 8.85
N SER A 52 -13.90 -10.05 8.27
CA SER A 52 -14.04 -8.61 7.98
C SER A 52 -14.61 -8.35 6.60
N LYS A 53 -14.35 -9.24 5.63
CA LYS A 53 -14.88 -9.12 4.27
C LYS A 53 -15.05 -10.49 3.63
N VAL A 54 -16.08 -10.67 2.82
CA VAL A 54 -16.25 -11.84 1.94
C VAL A 54 -16.02 -11.42 0.49
N PHE A 55 -15.21 -12.17 -0.23
CA PHE A 55 -14.92 -11.84 -1.63
C PHE A 55 -15.96 -12.45 -2.57
N PRO A 56 -16.34 -11.74 -3.65
CA PRO A 56 -17.33 -12.23 -4.60
C PRO A 56 -16.82 -13.43 -5.40
N ASN A 57 -17.75 -14.27 -5.85
CA ASN A 57 -17.50 -15.50 -6.62
C ASN A 57 -16.58 -16.50 -5.91
N THR A 58 -16.67 -16.59 -4.58
CA THR A 58 -15.84 -17.48 -3.77
C THR A 58 -16.63 -18.56 -3.02
N PRO A 59 -15.98 -19.65 -2.58
CA PRO A 59 -16.64 -20.65 -1.72
C PRO A 59 -17.28 -20.05 -0.46
N ALA A 60 -16.67 -19.03 0.14
CA ALA A 60 -17.20 -18.32 1.31
C ALA A 60 -18.52 -17.62 1.00
N GLU A 61 -18.58 -16.87 -0.10
CA GLU A 61 -19.80 -16.18 -0.54
C GLU A 61 -20.90 -17.19 -0.87
N ALA A 62 -20.58 -18.23 -1.66
CA ALA A 62 -21.53 -19.25 -2.06
C ALA A 62 -22.14 -20.01 -0.87
N ALA A 63 -21.42 -20.11 0.26
CA ALA A 63 -21.89 -20.74 1.48
C ALA A 63 -22.63 -19.77 2.43
N GLY A 64 -22.79 -18.50 2.06
CA GLY A 64 -23.48 -17.50 2.88
C GLY A 64 -22.71 -17.08 4.13
N VAL A 65 -21.37 -17.12 4.10
CA VAL A 65 -20.54 -16.47 5.11
C VAL A 65 -20.79 -14.96 5.06
N MET A 66 -20.84 -14.32 6.22
CA MET A 66 -21.11 -12.89 6.35
C MET A 66 -19.99 -12.18 7.10
N GLU A 67 -19.84 -10.89 6.81
CA GLU A 67 -19.02 -10.00 7.62
C GLU A 67 -19.52 -10.01 9.08
N GLY A 68 -18.58 -10.07 10.02
CA GLY A 68 -18.87 -10.25 11.45
C GLY A 68 -18.97 -11.71 11.91
N ASP A 69 -18.95 -12.70 11.02
CA ASP A 69 -18.89 -14.10 11.42
C ASP A 69 -17.58 -14.41 12.16
N GLN A 70 -17.69 -14.99 13.36
CA GLN A 70 -16.54 -15.41 14.16
C GLN A 70 -16.10 -16.81 13.77
N ILE A 71 -14.84 -16.98 13.39
CA ILE A 71 -14.29 -18.31 13.07
C ILE A 71 -13.92 -18.97 14.39
N LEU A 72 -14.72 -19.93 14.85
CA LEU A 72 -14.57 -20.56 16.17
C LEU A 72 -13.89 -21.93 16.12
N TRP A 73 -14.04 -22.64 14.99
CA TRP A 73 -13.40 -23.92 14.74
C TRP A 73 -12.97 -24.05 13.29
N VAL A 74 -11.79 -24.63 13.07
CA VAL A 74 -11.35 -25.11 11.75
C VAL A 74 -11.04 -26.59 11.89
N ASP A 75 -11.71 -27.39 11.08
CA ASP A 75 -11.83 -28.84 11.17
C ASP A 75 -12.23 -29.30 12.59
N THR A 76 -11.31 -29.95 13.30
CA THR A 76 -11.51 -30.45 14.67
C THR A 76 -10.90 -29.52 15.72
N LEU A 77 -10.24 -28.43 15.32
CA LEU A 77 -9.46 -27.57 16.20
C LEU A 77 -10.24 -26.30 16.55
N SER A 78 -10.23 -25.94 17.82
CA SER A 78 -10.72 -24.63 18.26
C SER A 78 -9.70 -23.56 17.89
N THR A 79 -10.17 -22.44 17.34
CA THR A 79 -9.35 -21.28 16.97
C THR A 79 -9.12 -20.31 18.14
N ARG A 80 -9.59 -20.64 19.35
CA ARG A 80 -9.38 -19.79 20.52
C ARG A 80 -7.89 -19.55 20.75
N GLY A 81 -7.50 -18.27 20.81
CA GLY A 81 -6.11 -17.85 21.00
C GLY A 81 -5.21 -18.04 19.78
N TRP A 82 -5.76 -18.39 18.61
CA TRP A 82 -4.99 -18.43 17.37
C TRP A 82 -4.66 -17.01 16.90
N SER A 83 -3.51 -16.88 16.24
CA SER A 83 -3.18 -15.69 15.47
C SER A 83 -3.95 -15.68 14.14
N LEU A 84 -4.01 -14.51 13.50
CA LEU A 84 -4.56 -14.38 12.14
C LEU A 84 -3.80 -15.24 11.14
N THR A 85 -2.46 -15.23 11.22
CA THR A 85 -1.59 -16.06 10.37
C THR A 85 -1.93 -17.54 10.51
N ARG A 86 -1.96 -18.07 11.73
CA ARG A 86 -2.29 -19.48 11.96
C ARG A 86 -3.67 -19.82 11.42
N THR A 87 -4.66 -18.95 11.62
CA THR A 87 -6.00 -19.20 11.10
C THR A 87 -6.01 -19.22 9.57
N SER A 88 -5.33 -18.25 8.94
CA SER A 88 -5.15 -18.20 7.48
C SER A 88 -4.49 -19.47 6.93
N ASP A 89 -3.44 -19.97 7.58
CA ASP A 89 -2.72 -21.17 7.14
C ASP A 89 -3.63 -22.41 7.10
N TYR A 90 -4.58 -22.51 8.03
CA TYR A 90 -5.55 -23.60 8.06
C TYR A 90 -6.71 -23.40 7.08
N LEU A 91 -7.12 -22.16 6.80
CA LEU A 91 -8.19 -21.88 5.83
C LEU A 91 -7.70 -21.98 4.39
N THR A 92 -6.43 -21.67 4.14
CA THR A 92 -5.76 -21.81 2.85
C THR A 92 -5.25 -23.24 2.63
N GLY A 93 -4.90 -23.55 1.39
CA GLY A 93 -4.42 -24.88 1.01
C GLY A 93 -4.64 -25.16 -0.48
N THR A 94 -4.23 -26.35 -0.93
CA THR A 94 -4.33 -26.73 -2.34
C THR A 94 -5.80 -26.69 -2.82
N PRO A 95 -6.10 -26.03 -3.96
CA PRO A 95 -7.43 -26.06 -4.55
C PRO A 95 -7.96 -27.49 -4.73
N GLY A 96 -9.26 -27.69 -4.54
CA GLY A 96 -9.93 -28.99 -4.56
C GLY A 96 -9.92 -29.75 -3.22
N THR A 97 -9.05 -29.38 -2.27
CA THR A 97 -9.07 -29.95 -0.91
C THR A 97 -10.22 -29.39 -0.09
N LYS A 98 -10.62 -30.11 0.96
CA LYS A 98 -11.74 -29.71 1.83
C LYS A 98 -11.26 -29.11 3.14
N VAL A 99 -12.08 -28.24 3.71
CA VAL A 99 -11.93 -27.72 5.08
C VAL A 99 -13.30 -27.48 5.68
N ARG A 100 -13.49 -27.88 6.93
CA ARG A 100 -14.72 -27.60 7.68
C ARG A 100 -14.49 -26.40 8.58
N VAL A 101 -15.41 -25.45 8.59
CA VAL A 101 -15.34 -24.29 9.49
C VAL A 101 -16.64 -24.18 10.26
N LYS A 102 -16.56 -23.84 11.55
CA LYS A 102 -17.74 -23.50 12.36
C LYS A 102 -17.68 -22.03 12.74
N PHE A 103 -18.70 -21.29 12.32
CA PHE A 103 -18.85 -19.88 12.58
C PHE A 103 -19.79 -19.63 13.76
N GLY A 104 -19.47 -18.63 14.57
CA GLY A 104 -20.41 -17.97 15.47
C GLY A 104 -20.89 -16.68 14.83
N ARG A 105 -22.18 -16.56 14.55
CA ARG A 105 -22.77 -15.35 13.98
C ARG A 105 -23.44 -14.53 15.08
N PRO A 106 -23.08 -13.25 15.28
CA PRO A 106 -23.76 -12.39 16.26
C PRO A 106 -25.28 -12.42 16.07
N GLY A 107 -26.01 -12.65 17.18
CA GLY A 107 -27.47 -12.77 17.17
C GLY A 107 -28.01 -14.18 16.85
N VAL A 108 -27.15 -15.13 16.49
CA VAL A 108 -27.53 -16.54 16.25
C VAL A 108 -26.92 -17.42 17.32
N SER A 109 -27.76 -18.16 18.05
CA SER A 109 -27.30 -18.98 19.19
C SER A 109 -26.60 -20.28 18.79
N GLN A 110 -26.85 -20.77 17.57
CA GLN A 110 -26.28 -22.01 17.05
C GLN A 110 -25.04 -21.74 16.19
N LEU A 111 -24.06 -22.64 16.27
CA LEU A 111 -22.90 -22.61 15.38
C LEU A 111 -23.29 -22.99 13.96
N ILE A 112 -22.82 -22.20 13.00
CA ILE A 112 -23.02 -22.45 11.57
C ILE A 112 -21.83 -23.27 11.07
N ALA A 113 -22.04 -24.56 10.78
CA ALA A 113 -20.99 -25.44 10.28
C ALA A 113 -21.05 -25.54 8.75
N VAL A 114 -19.96 -25.20 8.08
CA VAL A 114 -19.84 -25.24 6.62
C VAL A 114 -18.67 -26.11 6.21
N ASN A 115 -18.87 -26.96 5.20
CA ASN A 115 -17.80 -27.68 4.54
C ASN A 115 -17.46 -26.97 3.23
N PHE A 116 -16.24 -26.45 3.13
CA PHE A 116 -15.74 -25.79 1.93
C PHE A 116 -14.90 -26.76 1.11
N THR A 117 -14.93 -26.54 -0.20
CA THR A 117 -13.88 -26.99 -1.12
C THR A 117 -13.04 -25.77 -1.46
N ARG A 118 -11.73 -25.82 -1.20
CA ARG A 118 -10.81 -24.72 -1.50
C ARG A 118 -10.78 -24.49 -3.01
N ALA A 119 -10.75 -23.23 -3.42
CA ALA A 119 -10.64 -22.81 -4.80
C ALA A 119 -9.47 -21.84 -4.96
N VAL A 120 -9.11 -21.55 -6.21
CA VAL A 120 -8.27 -20.37 -6.50
C VAL A 120 -9.12 -19.14 -6.23
N ILE A 121 -8.67 -18.31 -5.30
CA ILE A 121 -9.34 -17.08 -4.89
C ILE A 121 -8.69 -15.92 -5.61
N HIS A 122 -9.50 -15.12 -6.29
CA HIS A 122 -9.09 -13.83 -6.85
C HIS A 122 -9.54 -12.73 -5.89
N VAL A 123 -8.58 -12.00 -5.32
CA VAL A 123 -8.89 -10.83 -4.51
C VAL A 123 -9.16 -9.65 -5.46
N PRO A 124 -10.34 -9.01 -5.43
CA PRO A 124 -10.60 -7.87 -6.30
C PRO A 124 -9.64 -6.71 -6.00
N ALA A 125 -9.05 -6.12 -7.03
CA ALA A 125 -8.21 -4.94 -6.90
C ALA A 125 -9.05 -3.69 -6.59
N VAL A 126 -10.27 -3.66 -7.14
CA VAL A 126 -11.30 -2.66 -6.87
C VAL A 126 -12.37 -3.30 -5.98
N PRO A 127 -12.34 -3.04 -4.65
CA PRO A 127 -13.23 -3.70 -3.70
C PRO A 127 -14.70 -3.28 -3.82
N TYR A 128 -14.97 -2.11 -4.39
CA TYR A 128 -16.29 -1.53 -4.66
C TYR A 128 -16.12 -0.32 -5.59
N ALA A 129 -17.20 0.15 -6.22
CA ALA A 129 -17.24 1.40 -6.95
C ALA A 129 -18.58 2.10 -6.70
N ILE A 130 -18.57 3.41 -6.47
CA ILE A 130 -19.77 4.15 -6.08
C ILE A 130 -19.92 5.46 -6.84
N MET A 131 -21.16 5.91 -7.00
CA MET A 131 -21.50 7.23 -7.53
C MET A 131 -21.57 8.24 -6.38
N LEU A 132 -20.69 9.23 -6.39
CA LEU A 132 -20.73 10.39 -5.49
C LEU A 132 -21.69 11.47 -6.02
N PRO A 133 -22.03 12.50 -5.20
CA PRO A 133 -22.78 13.66 -5.68
C PRO A 133 -22.17 14.29 -6.94
N ASN A 134 -23.00 14.99 -7.72
CA ASN A 134 -22.62 15.61 -9.00
C ASN A 134 -22.19 14.61 -10.10
N LYS A 135 -22.57 13.33 -9.97
CA LYS A 135 -22.26 12.26 -10.91
C LYS A 135 -20.76 12.00 -11.05
N ILE A 136 -20.04 11.94 -9.93
CA ILE A 136 -18.61 11.61 -9.92
C ILE A 136 -18.47 10.15 -9.51
N GLY A 137 -17.85 9.34 -10.37
CA GLY A 137 -17.54 7.96 -10.05
C GLY A 137 -16.32 7.86 -9.14
N TYR A 138 -16.38 7.04 -8.10
CA TYR A 138 -15.28 6.79 -7.18
C TYR A 138 -14.85 5.33 -7.24
N ILE A 139 -13.55 5.12 -7.50
CA ILE A 139 -12.94 3.80 -7.73
C ILE A 139 -11.68 3.70 -6.85
N PRO A 140 -11.76 3.06 -5.67
CA PRO A 140 -10.59 2.71 -4.89
C PRO A 140 -9.84 1.56 -5.55
N LEU A 141 -8.55 1.74 -5.81
CA LEU A 141 -7.64 0.71 -6.30
C LEU A 141 -6.64 0.37 -5.20
N LEU A 142 -6.81 -0.79 -4.57
CA LEU A 142 -6.02 -1.16 -3.40
C LEU A 142 -4.62 -1.68 -3.73
N GLN A 143 -4.47 -2.36 -4.88
CA GLN A 143 -3.22 -2.98 -5.30
C GLN A 143 -3.25 -3.28 -6.80
N PHE A 144 -2.08 -3.30 -7.45
CA PHE A 144 -1.93 -3.78 -8.82
C PHE A 144 -1.70 -5.30 -8.86
N ASN A 145 -2.74 -6.08 -8.60
CA ASN A 145 -2.73 -7.53 -8.83
C ASN A 145 -3.12 -7.86 -10.29
N GLU A 146 -3.24 -9.13 -10.63
CA GLU A 146 -3.47 -9.59 -12.01
C GLU A 146 -4.78 -9.11 -12.66
N THR A 147 -5.77 -8.67 -11.88
CA THR A 147 -7.07 -8.18 -12.39
C THR A 147 -7.21 -6.66 -12.34
N ALA A 148 -6.20 -5.93 -11.85
CA ALA A 148 -6.32 -4.51 -11.51
C ALA A 148 -6.82 -3.62 -12.65
N ALA A 149 -6.24 -3.73 -13.85
CA ALA A 149 -6.69 -2.92 -14.98
C ALA A 149 -8.13 -3.27 -15.40
N GLN A 150 -8.48 -4.56 -15.41
CA GLN A 150 -9.81 -5.04 -15.77
C GLN A 150 -10.88 -4.62 -14.75
N ASP A 151 -10.55 -4.67 -13.47
CA ASP A 151 -11.44 -4.27 -12.37
C ASP A 151 -11.76 -2.77 -12.46
N VAL A 152 -10.74 -1.94 -12.70
CA VAL A 152 -10.91 -0.49 -12.91
C VAL A 152 -11.73 -0.21 -14.17
N GLU A 153 -11.45 -0.89 -15.29
CA GLU A 153 -12.22 -0.73 -16.53
C GLU A 153 -13.70 -1.08 -16.33
N THR A 154 -13.97 -2.19 -15.64
CA THR A 154 -15.32 -2.67 -15.35
C THR A 154 -16.07 -1.69 -14.45
N ALA A 155 -15.42 -1.21 -13.38
CA ALA A 155 -15.97 -0.21 -12.48
C ALA A 155 -16.27 1.10 -13.21
N ALA A 156 -15.32 1.60 -14.01
CA ALA A 156 -15.48 2.84 -14.77
C ALA A 156 -16.58 2.75 -15.84
N LYS A 157 -16.67 1.64 -16.59
CA LYS A 157 -17.78 1.40 -17.54
C LYS A 157 -19.13 1.40 -16.83
N SER A 158 -19.24 0.72 -15.69
CA SER A 158 -20.47 0.68 -14.89
C SER A 158 -20.89 2.07 -14.42
N LEU A 159 -19.95 2.86 -13.87
CA LEU A 159 -20.21 4.23 -13.43
C LEU A 159 -20.57 5.16 -14.59
N GLN A 160 -19.91 5.02 -15.74
CA GLN A 160 -20.22 5.80 -16.95
C GLN A 160 -21.62 5.47 -17.48
N ALA A 161 -22.02 4.20 -17.48
CA ALA A 161 -23.38 3.78 -17.84
C ALA A 161 -24.44 4.36 -16.88
N GLN A 162 -24.09 4.54 -15.61
CA GLN A 162 -24.93 5.23 -14.61
C GLN A 162 -24.91 6.77 -14.75
N GLY A 163 -24.14 7.31 -15.71
CA GLY A 163 -24.10 8.73 -16.05
C GLY A 163 -22.97 9.51 -15.39
N ALA A 164 -21.89 8.86 -14.94
CA ALA A 164 -20.72 9.55 -14.40
C ALA A 164 -20.15 10.57 -15.39
N ARG A 165 -19.87 11.77 -14.89
CA ARG A 165 -19.30 12.91 -15.63
C ARG A 165 -17.81 13.11 -15.34
N GLY A 166 -17.27 12.39 -14.37
CA GLY A 166 -15.88 12.41 -13.96
C GLY A 166 -15.57 11.21 -13.09
N LEU A 167 -14.30 10.85 -12.98
CA LEU A 167 -13.82 9.72 -12.19
C LEU A 167 -12.78 10.20 -11.16
N ILE A 168 -12.83 9.58 -9.99
CA ILE A 168 -11.79 9.62 -8.97
C ILE A 168 -11.22 8.20 -8.87
N LEU A 169 -9.95 8.04 -9.24
CA LEU A 169 -9.17 6.84 -8.98
C LEU A 169 -8.42 7.05 -7.67
N ASP A 170 -8.78 6.31 -6.63
CA ASP A 170 -8.13 6.43 -5.32
C ASP A 170 -7.04 5.38 -5.15
N GLU A 171 -5.78 5.82 -5.19
CA GLU A 171 -4.59 5.00 -4.99
C GLU A 171 -3.92 5.26 -3.63
N ARG A 172 -4.62 5.92 -2.68
CA ARG A 172 -4.12 6.09 -1.31
C ARG A 172 -3.91 4.73 -0.66
N GLY A 173 -2.76 4.56 -0.01
CA GLY A 173 -2.37 3.29 0.60
C GLY A 173 -1.98 2.18 -0.37
N ASN A 174 -2.02 2.40 -1.70
CA ASN A 174 -1.72 1.38 -2.70
C ASN A 174 -0.20 1.19 -2.88
N PRO A 175 0.37 0.04 -2.47
CA PRO A 175 1.83 -0.18 -2.51
C PRO A 175 2.36 -0.48 -3.93
N GLY A 176 1.50 -0.45 -4.94
CA GLY A 176 1.79 -0.84 -6.31
C GLY A 176 1.47 -2.31 -6.57
N GLY A 177 2.35 -3.00 -7.30
CA GLY A 177 2.17 -4.38 -7.72
C GLY A 177 2.76 -4.62 -9.10
N ILE A 178 2.04 -5.37 -9.94
CA ILE A 178 2.47 -5.84 -11.25
C ILE A 178 2.59 -4.67 -12.23
N LEU A 179 3.76 -4.54 -12.88
CA LEU A 179 4.05 -3.48 -13.85
C LEU A 179 3.08 -3.50 -15.03
N ASP A 180 2.87 -4.67 -15.64
CA ASP A 180 1.99 -4.81 -16.81
C ASP A 180 0.57 -4.29 -16.55
N GLN A 181 0.10 -4.41 -15.31
CA GLN A 181 -1.21 -3.91 -14.89
C GLN A 181 -1.23 -2.38 -14.79
N SER A 182 -0.13 -1.75 -14.38
CA SER A 182 0.00 -0.28 -14.48
C SER A 182 0.08 0.21 -15.92
N LEU A 183 0.72 -0.53 -16.82
CA LEU A 183 0.76 -0.20 -18.25
C LEU A 183 -0.64 -0.29 -18.87
N ALA A 184 -1.34 -1.40 -18.60
CA ALA A 184 -2.70 -1.63 -19.07
C ALA A 184 -3.68 -0.58 -18.53
N LEU A 185 -3.62 -0.28 -17.23
CA LEU A 185 -4.47 0.74 -16.61
C LEU A 185 -4.20 2.13 -17.20
N SER A 186 -2.93 2.52 -17.37
CA SER A 186 -2.57 3.80 -18.00
C SER A 186 -3.15 3.91 -19.41
N GLY A 187 -3.12 2.81 -20.17
CA GLY A 187 -3.71 2.70 -21.52
C GLY A 187 -5.23 2.88 -21.57
N LEU A 188 -5.95 2.76 -20.45
CA LEU A 188 -7.38 3.06 -20.40
C LEU A 188 -7.66 4.57 -20.60
N PHE A 189 -6.69 5.43 -20.30
CA PHE A 189 -6.87 6.88 -20.23
C PHE A 189 -5.99 7.65 -21.22
N LEU A 190 -4.79 7.16 -21.52
CA LEU A 190 -3.81 7.80 -22.40
C LEU A 190 -4.01 7.44 -23.88
N LYS A 191 -3.69 8.36 -24.78
CA LYS A 191 -3.82 8.16 -26.24
C LYS A 191 -2.78 7.15 -26.71
N LYS A 192 -3.08 6.43 -27.79
CA LYS A 192 -2.14 5.49 -28.44
C LYS A 192 -0.81 6.19 -28.75
N GLY A 193 0.30 5.55 -28.36
CA GLY A 193 1.66 6.01 -28.59
C GLY A 193 2.22 6.95 -27.52
N GLU A 194 1.43 7.34 -26.51
CA GLU A 194 1.93 8.10 -25.37
C GLU A 194 2.81 7.20 -24.48
N GLU A 195 4.00 7.69 -24.13
CA GLU A 195 4.91 7.03 -23.18
C GLU A 195 4.25 6.92 -21.81
N ILE A 196 4.39 5.78 -21.15
CA ILE A 196 3.90 5.55 -19.79
C ILE A 196 5.07 5.61 -18.81
N VAL A 197 6.15 4.90 -19.14
CA VAL A 197 7.33 4.78 -18.27
C VAL A 197 8.55 4.44 -19.12
N SER A 198 9.71 4.92 -18.69
CA SER A 198 10.99 4.45 -19.21
C SER A 198 11.89 3.89 -18.13
N VAL A 199 12.53 2.75 -18.41
CA VAL A 199 13.44 2.05 -17.50
C VAL A 199 14.87 2.21 -17.99
N ARG A 200 15.75 2.71 -17.12
CA ARG A 200 17.19 2.80 -17.37
C ARG A 200 17.91 1.83 -16.45
N THR A 201 18.57 0.85 -17.06
CA THR A 201 19.41 -0.12 -16.36
C THR A 201 20.87 0.36 -16.37
N ARG A 202 21.77 -0.42 -15.75
CA ARG A 202 23.21 -0.12 -15.77
C ARG A 202 23.82 -0.17 -17.17
N THR A 203 23.25 -0.97 -18.08
CA THR A 203 23.84 -1.27 -19.40
C THR A 203 22.76 -1.30 -20.46
N GLY A 204 23.03 -0.67 -21.60
CA GLY A 204 22.11 -0.64 -22.73
C GLY A 204 21.25 0.64 -22.77
N PRO A 205 20.45 0.80 -23.84
CA PRO A 205 19.58 1.95 -23.99
C PRO A 205 18.39 1.90 -23.01
N PRO A 206 17.76 3.04 -22.71
CA PRO A 206 16.48 3.07 -21.99
C PRO A 206 15.43 2.22 -22.71
N MET A 207 14.70 1.41 -21.94
CA MET A 207 13.50 0.71 -22.40
C MET A 207 12.32 1.63 -22.18
N VAL A 208 11.47 1.81 -23.18
CA VAL A 208 10.32 2.72 -23.12
C VAL A 208 9.05 1.91 -23.36
N ASP A 209 8.10 2.01 -22.43
CA ASP A 209 6.78 1.42 -22.55
C ASP A 209 5.77 2.51 -22.90
N SER A 210 5.00 2.29 -23.95
CA SER A 210 3.99 3.23 -24.46
C SER A 210 2.64 2.52 -24.64
N THR A 211 1.57 3.29 -24.64
CA THR A 211 0.23 2.77 -24.95
C THR A 211 0.15 2.21 -26.36
N THR A 212 -0.48 1.03 -26.49
CA THR A 212 -0.61 0.34 -27.79
C THR A 212 -1.97 0.53 -28.45
N SER A 213 -2.98 0.94 -27.69
CA SER A 213 -4.39 1.02 -28.09
C SER A 213 -4.98 2.40 -27.82
N ALA A 214 -6.13 2.69 -28.43
CA ALA A 214 -6.89 3.91 -28.14
C ALA A 214 -7.53 3.83 -26.74
N PRO A 215 -7.63 4.94 -26.00
CA PRO A 215 -8.13 4.94 -24.64
C PRO A 215 -9.64 4.71 -24.60
N VAL A 216 -10.08 3.86 -23.69
CA VAL A 216 -11.50 3.61 -23.40
C VAL A 216 -12.14 4.84 -22.77
N PHE A 217 -11.40 5.55 -21.92
CA PHE A 217 -11.86 6.69 -21.15
C PHE A 217 -11.09 7.95 -21.51
N GLY A 218 -10.71 8.17 -22.77
CA GLY A 218 -9.80 9.25 -23.16
C GLY A 218 -10.28 10.69 -22.86
N THR A 219 -11.58 10.90 -22.65
CA THR A 219 -12.17 12.25 -22.52
C THR A 219 -12.83 12.53 -21.17
N ILE A 220 -13.07 11.52 -20.33
CA ILE A 220 -13.73 11.73 -19.04
C ILE A 220 -12.76 12.43 -18.07
N PRO A 221 -13.16 13.53 -17.39
CA PRO A 221 -12.36 14.16 -16.36
C PRO A 221 -11.90 13.14 -15.30
N LEU A 222 -10.62 13.17 -14.95
CA LEU A 222 -9.99 12.22 -14.04
C LEU A 222 -9.18 12.93 -12.95
N VAL A 223 -9.39 12.50 -11.72
CA VAL A 223 -8.56 12.83 -10.56
C VAL A 223 -7.96 11.55 -10.02
N VAL A 224 -6.68 11.59 -9.65
CA VAL A 224 -6.01 10.47 -8.95
C VAL A 224 -5.67 10.93 -7.53
N LEU A 225 -6.09 10.16 -6.52
CA LEU A 225 -5.75 10.43 -5.13
C LEU A 225 -4.51 9.65 -4.71
N THR A 226 -3.56 10.34 -4.07
CA THR A 226 -2.30 9.73 -3.60
C THR A 226 -2.01 10.06 -2.14
N ASP A 227 -1.26 9.19 -1.47
CA ASP A 227 -0.67 9.47 -0.16
C ASP A 227 0.70 8.79 0.01
N GLY A 228 1.29 8.88 1.20
CA GLY A 228 2.59 8.26 1.47
C GLY A 228 2.63 6.73 1.36
N GLY A 229 1.48 6.06 1.22
CA GLY A 229 1.37 4.63 0.92
C GLY A 229 1.31 4.31 -0.57
N THR A 230 1.01 5.29 -1.43
CA THR A 230 1.05 5.16 -2.90
C THR A 230 2.50 4.91 -3.36
N ALA A 231 2.78 3.73 -3.93
CA ALA A 231 4.14 3.33 -4.28
C ALA A 231 4.24 2.56 -5.62
N SER A 232 5.42 2.61 -6.26
CA SER A 232 5.77 1.72 -7.37
C SER A 232 4.81 1.84 -8.57
N ALA A 233 4.14 0.75 -8.97
CA ALA A 233 3.20 0.72 -10.09
C ALA A 233 2.09 1.79 -10.00
N ALA A 234 1.64 2.10 -8.79
CA ALA A 234 0.70 3.18 -8.51
C ALA A 234 1.29 4.55 -8.89
N GLU A 235 2.55 4.78 -8.54
CA GLU A 235 3.25 6.01 -8.88
C GLU A 235 3.56 6.12 -10.38
N ILE A 236 3.70 4.99 -11.10
CA ILE A 236 3.82 4.97 -12.57
C ILE A 236 2.53 5.50 -13.19
N VAL A 237 1.37 4.98 -12.78
CA VAL A 237 0.07 5.45 -13.28
C VAL A 237 -0.12 6.94 -12.98
N ALA A 238 0.05 7.34 -11.72
CA ALA A 238 -0.10 8.73 -11.32
C ALA A 238 0.87 9.66 -12.08
N GLY A 239 2.14 9.26 -12.22
CA GLY A 239 3.16 10.02 -12.93
C GLY A 239 2.90 10.13 -14.43
N ALA A 240 2.51 9.05 -15.09
CA ALA A 240 2.19 9.04 -16.51
C ALA A 240 0.96 9.90 -16.82
N LEU A 241 -0.10 9.76 -16.03
CA LEU A 241 -1.31 10.56 -16.20
C LEU A 241 -1.08 12.04 -15.90
N GLN A 242 -0.21 12.36 -14.95
CA GLN A 242 0.19 13.74 -14.65
C GLN A 242 0.98 14.36 -15.80
N ASP A 243 2.01 13.67 -16.29
CA ASP A 243 2.94 14.21 -17.28
C ASP A 243 2.30 14.43 -18.66
N HIS A 244 1.20 13.73 -18.96
CA HIS A 244 0.39 13.93 -20.17
C HIS A 244 -0.79 14.90 -19.97
N ASP A 245 -0.83 15.63 -18.86
CA ASP A 245 -1.96 16.50 -18.49
C ASP A 245 -3.31 15.77 -18.52
N ARG A 246 -3.30 14.44 -18.31
CA ARG A 246 -4.49 13.60 -18.41
C ARG A 246 -5.29 13.59 -17.12
N ALA A 247 -4.63 13.68 -15.96
CA ALA A 247 -5.31 13.69 -14.67
C ALA A 247 -4.71 14.71 -13.71
N LEU A 248 -5.57 15.24 -12.83
CA LEU A 248 -5.12 16.02 -11.68
C LEU A 248 -4.75 15.08 -10.53
N ILE A 249 -3.53 15.19 -10.01
CA ILE A 249 -3.08 14.43 -8.84
C ILE A 249 -3.38 15.24 -7.57
N VAL A 250 -4.09 14.65 -6.61
CA VAL A 250 -4.52 15.31 -5.38
C VAL A 250 -4.20 14.45 -4.16
N GLY A 251 -3.75 15.07 -3.06
CA GLY A 251 -3.53 14.37 -1.79
C GLY A 251 -2.18 14.73 -1.19
N GLN A 252 -1.43 13.70 -0.77
CA GLN A 252 -0.08 13.85 -0.23
C GLN A 252 0.96 13.29 -1.20
N THR A 253 2.21 13.71 -1.02
CA THR A 253 3.34 13.15 -1.76
C THR A 253 3.42 11.63 -1.57
N SER A 254 3.62 10.93 -2.69
CA SER A 254 3.76 9.48 -2.73
C SER A 254 5.05 8.98 -2.07
N PHE A 255 5.18 7.65 -1.98
CA PHE A 255 6.27 6.98 -1.28
C PHE A 255 7.66 7.25 -1.89
N GLY A 256 7.74 7.37 -3.22
CA GLY A 256 8.95 7.62 -3.99
C GLY A 256 9.76 6.37 -4.31
N LYS A 257 9.13 5.30 -4.82
CA LYS A 257 9.81 4.06 -5.24
C LYS A 257 9.99 4.04 -6.77
N GLY A 258 11.08 4.63 -7.23
CA GLY A 258 11.49 4.73 -8.63
C GLY A 258 12.40 3.59 -9.12
N LEU A 259 12.33 2.40 -8.51
CA LEU A 259 13.24 1.28 -8.77
C LEU A 259 12.52 0.06 -9.33
N VAL A 260 13.15 -0.59 -10.31
CA VAL A 260 12.71 -1.87 -10.88
C VAL A 260 13.49 -2.99 -10.21
N GLN A 261 12.77 -4.02 -9.77
CA GLN A 261 13.35 -5.26 -9.26
C GLN A 261 13.10 -6.40 -10.26
N SER A 262 14.12 -7.22 -10.50
CA SER A 262 14.02 -8.46 -11.26
C SER A 262 14.19 -9.65 -10.31
N VAL A 263 13.43 -10.71 -10.54
CA VAL A 263 13.53 -11.96 -9.77
C VAL A 263 14.27 -13.00 -10.62
N TYR A 264 15.39 -13.49 -10.10
CA TYR A 264 16.23 -14.51 -10.73
C TYR A 264 16.05 -15.82 -9.98
N GLN A 265 15.57 -16.85 -10.67
CA GLN A 265 15.46 -18.19 -10.11
C GLN A 265 16.86 -18.78 -9.92
N LEU A 266 17.07 -19.45 -8.79
CA LEU A 266 18.31 -20.11 -8.41
C LEU A 266 18.05 -21.60 -8.12
N ASP A 267 19.13 -22.37 -8.08
CA ASP A 267 19.06 -23.80 -7.75
C ASP A 267 18.41 -24.05 -6.38
N GLY A 268 17.72 -25.19 -6.25
CA GLY A 268 17.05 -25.59 -5.01
C GLY A 268 15.77 -24.80 -4.70
N GLY A 269 15.23 -24.06 -5.68
CA GLY A 269 13.97 -23.31 -5.53
C GLY A 269 14.12 -21.95 -4.83
N TYR A 270 15.35 -21.48 -4.66
CA TYR A 270 15.61 -20.12 -4.17
C TYR A 270 15.40 -19.10 -5.28
N ALA A 271 15.22 -17.83 -4.92
CA ALA A 271 15.24 -16.74 -5.88
C ALA A 271 15.97 -15.51 -5.33
N LEU A 272 16.68 -14.81 -6.21
CA LEU A 272 17.28 -13.51 -5.91
C LEU A 272 16.41 -12.42 -6.53
N LYS A 273 15.79 -11.60 -5.69
CA LYS A 273 15.18 -10.34 -6.10
C LYS A 273 16.24 -9.26 -6.03
N LEU A 274 16.52 -8.60 -7.14
CA LEU A 274 17.60 -7.61 -7.26
C LEU A 274 17.10 -6.35 -7.95
N THR A 275 17.50 -5.18 -7.46
CA THR A 275 17.28 -3.93 -8.16
C THR A 275 18.15 -3.85 -9.41
N THR A 276 17.52 -3.71 -10.58
CA THR A 276 18.18 -3.78 -11.89
C THR A 276 18.12 -2.48 -12.70
N GLY A 277 17.27 -1.53 -12.29
CA GLY A 277 17.15 -0.25 -12.96
C GLY A 277 16.36 0.79 -12.18
N LYS A 278 16.43 2.02 -12.67
CA LYS A 278 15.56 3.13 -12.25
C LYS A 278 14.51 3.36 -13.33
N TRP A 279 13.28 3.61 -12.93
CA TRP A 279 12.24 4.03 -13.86
C TRP A 279 11.99 5.55 -13.77
N TYR A 280 11.49 6.11 -14.87
CA TYR A 280 11.29 7.53 -15.08
C TYR A 280 9.91 7.77 -15.68
N THR A 281 9.27 8.87 -15.28
CA THR A 281 8.01 9.32 -15.86
C THR A 281 8.23 9.86 -17.29
N PRO A 282 7.18 10.08 -18.09
CA PRO A 282 7.30 10.59 -19.46
C PRO A 282 8.05 11.91 -19.59
N SER A 283 8.00 12.79 -18.59
CA SER A 283 8.77 14.04 -18.55
C SER A 283 10.24 13.82 -18.16
N GLY A 284 10.69 12.57 -17.99
CA GLY A 284 12.05 12.20 -17.61
C GLY A 284 12.37 12.34 -16.12
N ARG A 285 11.38 12.51 -15.23
CA ARG A 285 11.60 12.61 -13.78
C ARG A 285 11.82 11.23 -13.19
N SER A 286 12.86 11.08 -12.37
CA SER A 286 12.92 9.94 -11.44
C SER A 286 12.22 10.32 -10.15
N ILE A 287 11.28 9.48 -9.72
CA ILE A 287 10.59 9.67 -8.45
C ILE A 287 11.30 8.96 -7.29
N GLN A 288 12.44 8.29 -7.56
CA GLN A 288 13.17 7.54 -6.56
C GLN A 288 13.66 8.47 -5.45
N ARG A 289 13.15 8.26 -4.24
CA ARG A 289 13.64 8.94 -3.05
C ARG A 289 14.80 8.16 -2.45
N GLU A 290 15.96 8.79 -2.38
CA GLU A 290 17.10 8.23 -1.65
C GLU A 290 16.74 8.12 -0.17
N ARG A 291 17.05 6.97 0.43
CA ARG A 291 16.72 6.64 1.81
C ARG A 291 17.95 6.03 2.47
N THR A 292 18.27 6.51 3.68
CA THR A 292 19.37 5.96 4.47
C THR A 292 18.88 4.78 5.27
N PHE A 293 19.57 3.66 5.14
CA PHE A 293 19.33 2.43 5.90
C PHE A 293 20.56 2.18 6.79
N VAL A 294 20.34 1.70 8.01
CA VAL A 294 21.41 1.22 8.89
C VAL A 294 21.09 -0.21 9.25
N ASN A 295 22.03 -1.12 8.99
CA ASN A 295 21.90 -2.55 9.23
C ASN A 295 20.64 -3.16 8.59
N GLY A 296 20.32 -2.78 7.34
CA GLY A 296 19.14 -3.31 6.61
C GLY A 296 17.78 -2.77 7.08
N HIS A 297 17.74 -1.97 8.15
CA HIS A 297 16.53 -1.35 8.62
C HIS A 297 16.39 0.05 8.03
N PHE A 298 15.19 0.34 7.51
CA PHE A 298 14.81 1.72 7.26
C PHE A 298 14.92 2.43 8.59
N LEU A 299 15.53 3.61 8.61
CA LEU A 299 15.41 4.54 9.72
C LEU A 299 14.34 5.57 9.37
N PRO A 300 13.06 5.22 9.50
CA PRO A 300 12.11 6.26 9.79
C PRO A 300 12.46 6.72 11.22
N LEU A 301 12.52 8.01 11.46
CA LEU A 301 11.76 8.46 12.63
C LEU A 301 10.33 8.04 12.33
N ALA A 302 9.93 6.85 12.75
CA ALA A 302 8.55 6.47 12.69
C ALA A 302 7.92 7.10 13.92
N PRO A 303 6.98 8.06 13.78
CA PRO A 303 6.14 8.50 14.90
C PRO A 303 5.22 7.39 15.45
N LYS A 304 5.49 6.11 15.13
CA LYS A 304 4.72 4.93 15.49
C LYS A 304 5.25 4.19 16.72
N THR A 305 6.46 4.48 17.20
CA THR A 305 6.85 4.00 18.54
C THR A 305 6.14 4.87 19.58
N GLN A 306 5.66 4.24 20.65
CA GLN A 306 4.87 4.93 21.67
C GLN A 306 5.68 6.08 22.31
N GLU A 307 6.99 5.88 22.46
CA GLU A 307 7.93 6.84 23.03
C GLU A 307 8.06 8.09 22.15
N VAL A 308 8.18 7.92 20.82
CA VAL A 308 8.26 9.05 19.89
C VAL A 308 6.93 9.79 19.85
N TYR A 309 5.80 9.07 19.82
CA TYR A 309 4.47 9.67 19.81
C TYR A 309 4.21 10.49 21.09
N VAL A 310 4.42 9.89 22.27
CA VAL A 310 4.18 10.54 23.57
C VAL A 310 5.10 11.74 23.74
N THR A 311 6.38 11.61 23.35
CA THR A 311 7.34 12.71 23.44
C THR A 311 6.96 13.86 22.51
N LEU A 312 6.57 13.56 21.26
CA LEU A 312 6.13 14.58 20.29
C LEU A 312 4.86 15.28 20.76
N TYR A 313 3.89 14.52 21.27
CA TYR A 313 2.62 15.07 21.75
C TYR A 313 2.82 15.96 22.97
N GLY A 314 3.57 15.48 23.97
CA GLY A 314 3.86 16.26 25.18
C GLY A 314 4.72 17.50 24.89
N PHE A 315 5.69 17.38 23.98
CA PHE A 315 6.51 18.52 23.56
C PHE A 315 5.68 19.60 22.87
N ALA A 316 4.86 19.21 21.90
CA ALA A 316 4.01 20.15 21.17
C ALA A 316 2.91 20.76 22.05
N LEU A 317 2.33 20.00 23.00
CA LEU A 317 1.38 20.54 23.96
C LEU A 317 2.05 21.61 24.84
N ASN A 318 3.27 21.37 25.32
CA ASN A 318 4.00 22.37 26.09
C ASN A 318 4.27 23.64 25.26
N LEU A 319 4.75 23.48 24.02
CA LEU A 319 4.95 24.60 23.11
C LEU A 319 3.64 25.36 22.83
N SER A 320 2.49 24.68 22.79
CA SER A 320 1.19 25.32 22.50
C SER A 320 0.77 26.34 23.55
N HIS A 321 1.28 26.23 24.78
CA HIS A 321 1.07 27.22 25.83
C HIS A 321 1.97 28.46 25.68
N GLN A 322 2.98 28.40 24.82
CA GLN A 322 4.01 29.43 24.63
C GLN A 322 3.85 30.20 23.31
N VAL A 323 3.09 29.65 22.35
CA VAL A 323 2.89 30.25 21.03
C VAL A 323 1.42 30.57 20.77
N LYS A 324 1.16 31.44 19.79
CA LYS A 324 -0.19 31.86 19.37
C LYS A 324 -0.50 31.38 17.94
N PRO A 325 -1.78 31.35 17.52
CA PRO A 325 -2.16 31.20 16.13
C PRO A 325 -1.33 32.08 15.20
N GLY A 326 -0.86 31.52 14.07
CA GLY A 326 0.07 32.17 13.16
C GLY A 326 1.56 32.10 13.57
N PHE A 327 1.92 31.22 14.50
CA PHE A 327 3.33 31.02 14.89
C PHE A 327 4.21 30.65 13.68
N ARG A 328 5.48 31.07 13.74
CA ARG A 328 6.56 30.60 12.85
C ARG A 328 7.37 29.53 13.57
N TYR A 329 7.79 28.52 12.83
CA TYR A 329 8.66 27.48 13.36
C TYR A 329 10.01 28.04 13.84
N ASP A 330 10.44 27.66 15.04
CA ASP A 330 11.78 27.96 15.57
C ASP A 330 12.72 26.75 15.39
N PRO A 331 13.81 26.86 14.60
CA PRO A 331 14.79 25.79 14.43
C PRO A 331 15.39 25.25 15.73
N ALA A 332 15.37 26.01 16.83
CA ALA A 332 15.84 25.54 18.13
C ALA A 332 14.98 24.40 18.71
N TRP A 333 13.69 24.32 18.36
CA TRP A 333 12.77 23.30 18.84
C TRP A 333 13.19 21.89 18.43
N ARG A 334 13.80 21.72 17.26
CA ARG A 334 14.35 20.43 16.83
C ARG A 334 15.41 19.90 17.79
N GLY A 335 16.34 20.76 18.21
CA GLY A 335 17.39 20.37 19.15
C GLY A 335 16.82 19.99 20.52
N GLU A 336 15.77 20.69 20.96
CA GLU A 336 15.08 20.37 22.21
C GLU A 336 14.29 19.06 22.12
N PHE A 337 13.58 18.84 21.01
CA PHE A 337 12.83 17.62 20.78
C PHE A 337 13.74 16.38 20.76
N ILE A 338 14.89 16.46 20.10
CA ILE A 338 15.90 15.39 20.07
C ILE A 338 16.37 15.04 21.50
N ARG A 339 16.67 16.05 22.33
CA ARG A 339 17.04 15.82 23.74
C ARG A 339 15.94 15.14 24.54
N LYS A 340 14.67 15.49 24.28
CA LYS A 340 13.52 14.86 24.95
C LYS A 340 13.34 13.40 24.54
N LEU A 341 13.57 13.09 23.27
CA LEU A 341 13.55 11.71 22.78
C LEU A 341 14.66 10.86 23.40
N ASP A 342 15.88 11.40 23.48
CA ASP A 342 17.01 10.73 24.16
C ASP A 342 16.69 10.46 25.64
N SER A 343 16.10 11.45 26.32
CA SER A 343 15.62 11.31 27.71
C SER A 343 14.51 10.27 27.88
N ALA A 344 13.71 10.03 26.82
CA ALA A 344 12.68 9.01 26.79
C ALA A 344 13.20 7.61 26.40
N GLY A 345 14.52 7.43 26.33
CA GLY A 345 15.15 6.16 25.96
C GLY A 345 15.20 5.90 24.45
N VAL A 346 14.80 6.86 23.63
CA VAL A 346 14.89 6.77 22.17
C VAL A 346 16.31 7.19 21.76
N LYS A 347 17.19 6.21 21.55
CA LYS A 347 18.54 6.48 21.06
C LYS A 347 18.51 7.00 19.63
N ILE A 348 18.98 8.23 19.46
CA ILE A 348 19.02 8.95 18.19
C ILE A 348 20.47 8.97 17.70
N ASP A 349 20.73 8.41 16.52
CA ASP A 349 22.04 8.54 15.86
C ASP A 349 22.20 9.97 15.28
N PRO A 350 23.13 10.79 15.79
CA PRO A 350 23.29 12.17 15.33
C PRO A 350 23.63 12.31 13.83
N SER A 351 24.33 11.32 13.26
CA SER A 351 24.73 11.33 11.85
C SER A 351 23.53 11.20 10.91
N LEU A 352 22.51 10.47 11.35
CA LEU A 352 21.28 10.20 10.61
C LEU A 352 20.36 11.41 10.51
N TYR A 353 20.24 12.18 11.59
CA TYR A 353 19.30 13.30 11.64
C TYR A 353 19.88 14.62 11.17
N ALA A 354 21.21 14.71 11.05
CA ALA A 354 21.85 15.78 10.30
C ALA A 354 21.34 15.84 8.84
N HIS A 355 20.84 14.73 8.29
CA HIS A 355 20.35 14.63 6.90
C HIS A 355 18.82 14.72 6.77
N ALA A 356 18.07 14.78 7.87
CA ALA A 356 16.61 14.88 7.87
C ALA A 356 16.04 16.06 8.70
N PRO A 357 16.65 17.26 8.71
CA PRO A 357 16.21 18.36 9.56
C PRO A 357 14.77 18.79 9.27
N ARG A 358 14.41 18.91 7.98
CA ARG A 358 13.06 19.29 7.52
C ARG A 358 11.97 18.34 8.02
N TYR A 359 12.25 17.05 8.11
CA TYR A 359 11.25 16.07 8.53
C TYR A 359 10.87 16.25 10.01
N LEU A 360 11.87 16.43 10.86
CA LEU A 360 11.68 16.70 12.28
C LEU A 360 10.96 18.03 12.51
N ASP A 361 11.37 19.06 11.75
CA ASP A 361 10.75 20.37 11.81
C ASP A 361 9.25 20.28 11.47
N GLN A 362 8.91 19.61 10.36
CA GLN A 362 7.53 19.36 9.94
C GLN A 362 6.72 18.56 10.96
N LEU A 363 7.30 17.52 11.58
CA LEU A 363 6.61 16.73 12.61
C LEU A 363 6.21 17.57 13.82
N ILE A 364 7.13 18.41 14.30
CA ILE A 364 6.90 19.32 15.43
C ILE A 364 5.86 20.36 15.05
N GLU A 365 6.05 21.02 13.90
CA GLU A 365 5.17 22.07 13.39
C GLU A 365 3.74 21.56 13.15
N ASP A 366 3.57 20.39 12.52
CA ASP A 366 2.28 19.76 12.29
C ASP A 366 1.55 19.45 13.58
N ARG A 367 2.27 18.92 14.58
CA ARG A 367 1.66 18.57 15.86
C ARG A 367 1.26 19.82 16.64
N LEU A 368 2.16 20.81 16.70
CA LEU A 368 1.91 22.08 17.36
C LEU A 368 0.73 22.82 16.73
N SER A 369 0.66 22.83 15.40
CA SER A 369 -0.45 23.44 14.66
C SER A 369 -1.81 22.87 15.04
N ARG A 370 -1.91 21.57 15.37
CA ARG A 370 -3.18 20.98 15.84
C ARG A 370 -3.63 21.51 17.19
N PHE A 371 -2.70 21.80 18.10
CA PHE A 371 -3.04 22.35 19.42
C PHE A 371 -3.36 23.84 19.37
N VAL A 372 -2.66 24.57 18.51
CA VAL A 372 -2.74 26.04 18.47
C VAL A 372 -3.83 26.53 17.51
N GLU A 373 -4.01 25.86 16.38
CA GLU A 373 -4.92 26.29 15.31
C GLU A 373 -6.23 25.48 15.26
N GLY A 374 -6.35 24.40 16.05
CA GLY A 374 -7.55 23.55 16.15
C GLY A 374 -7.80 22.61 14.96
N ASP A 375 -7.58 23.09 13.73
CA ASP A 375 -7.68 22.30 12.48
C ASP A 375 -6.45 22.55 11.58
N SER A 376 -5.55 21.56 11.53
CA SER A 376 -4.31 21.60 10.73
C SER A 376 -4.53 21.71 9.20
N THR A 377 -5.77 21.65 8.72
CA THR A 377 -6.10 21.66 7.29
C THR A 377 -6.01 23.08 6.68
N ALA A 378 -6.21 24.13 7.49
CA ALA A 378 -6.10 25.52 7.02
C ALA A 378 -4.65 25.96 6.82
N LYS A 379 -3.75 25.63 7.76
CA LYS A 379 -2.32 26.01 7.68
C LYS A 379 -1.55 25.25 6.60
N ARG A 380 -1.96 24.01 6.27
CA ARG A 380 -1.43 23.25 5.11
C ARG A 380 -1.61 23.95 3.76
N ARG A 381 -2.53 24.91 3.65
CA ARG A 381 -2.76 25.70 2.43
C ARG A 381 -1.93 26.97 2.34
N GLU A 382 -1.30 27.38 3.45
CA GLU A 382 -0.52 28.62 3.57
C GLU A 382 0.99 28.38 3.68
N LEU A 383 1.41 27.13 3.82
CA LEU A 383 2.82 26.75 3.73
C LEU A 383 3.23 26.76 2.23
N PRO A 384 4.27 27.54 1.84
CA PRO A 384 4.71 27.66 0.45
C PRO A 384 5.33 26.38 -0.13
#